data_AF-A0A8H8Z478-F1
#
_entry.id   AF-A0A8H8Z478-F1
#
_cell.length_a   1.000
_cell.length_b   1.000
_cell.length_c   1.000
_cell.angle_alpha   90.00
_cell.angle_beta   90.00
_cell.angle_gamma   90.00
#
_symmetry.space_group_name_H-M   'P 1'
#
loop_
_entity.id
_entity.type
_entity.pdbx_description
1 polymer ?
#
loop_
_entity_poly.entity_id
_entity_poly.type
_entity_poly.pdbx_seq_one_letter_code
_entity_poly.pdbx_strand_id
1 'polypeptide(L)'
;MSHTNNLISFLRHYGPIPAGDNMYDELIQSEIERHGIDPAIHITPARLQKVQENFESSEPRNVILTGTAGDGKTYHCRRIWTDLGGDPEQWKVGKKIVSLTLPASGKMLTIVKDLSELTVSEKNNLFANLAIAVVGGSANNVYLVAANDGQLLASWRDWSDSQGKEEHKVFKIVEDMLVDERTSDDALNLNLFNLSRLDASEHFQELVEQLVEHPQWSQCEGCDLLNKDGSTICPIRINRERLRNGSNGSVFRKRLGELMKLARANHMHIPIRDLLLLGVNILLGDRQERQILLTCRTAKNRAEKQDYRLTNPYANVFGANLPERQRQQYQVFNTLEAFGIGRETDNKFDNLLIYGIYDGSKLYKELVSMDTHYGASAYEAYLRDYLEGERESIDEFMSALSRQRQRLFFSLPTESALDPWRLTVYQASGRFLTFVDGLANRSDVSRVTELLVRGLNRTFCGMMIDDGAKLYLASSGGDGRGRIASLLNYDLPTTRHRRDPYLNFAIGSDGATPCLQIIDPASQGDGIVDSLTLQLTHFEYLVRVASGSLPASFSRQCNEDFLDFKLRLIKRLDDLDLIVEESSGDEISLQALTVDERGRAHTDNIRIRLSS
;
A
#
# COMPACT_ATOMS: atom_id res chain seq x y z
N MET A 1 37.06 -1.45 26.02
CA MET A 1 36.51 -2.07 24.79
C MET A 1 35.10 -1.54 24.59
N SER A 2 34.68 -1.21 23.37
CA SER A 2 33.30 -0.78 23.13
C SER A 2 32.35 -1.96 23.30
N HIS A 3 31.27 -1.78 24.06
CA HIS A 3 30.19 -2.77 24.13
C HIS A 3 29.69 -3.10 22.72
N THR A 4 29.48 -4.38 22.41
CA THR A 4 28.92 -4.84 21.13
C THR A 4 27.67 -5.67 21.38
N ASN A 5 26.74 -5.65 20.43
CA ASN A 5 25.53 -6.47 20.46
C ASN A 5 25.42 -7.17 19.09
N ASN A 6 25.32 -8.50 19.11
CA ASN A 6 25.29 -9.32 17.90
C ASN A 6 24.04 -9.10 17.06
N LEU A 7 22.90 -8.80 17.70
CA LEU A 7 21.67 -8.43 17.01
C LEU A 7 21.89 -7.19 16.14
N ILE A 8 22.59 -6.17 16.65
CA ILE A 8 22.88 -4.96 15.86
C ILE A 8 23.78 -5.26 14.67
N SER A 9 24.78 -6.13 14.84
CA SER A 9 25.63 -6.57 13.73
C SER A 9 24.83 -7.32 12.67
N PHE A 10 23.94 -8.23 13.10
CA PHE A 10 23.05 -8.99 12.23
C PHE A 10 22.07 -8.10 11.46
N LEU A 11 21.35 -7.21 12.15
CA LEU A 11 20.34 -6.34 11.54
C LEU A 11 20.89 -5.47 10.42
N ARG A 12 22.16 -5.06 10.51
CA ARG A 12 22.81 -4.25 9.46
C ARG A 12 22.83 -4.94 8.09
N HIS A 13 22.74 -6.27 8.03
CA HIS A 13 22.66 -6.99 6.76
C HIS A 13 21.31 -6.85 6.05
N TYR A 14 20.26 -6.44 6.76
CA TYR A 14 18.95 -6.12 6.17
C TYR A 14 18.79 -4.64 5.81
N GLY A 15 19.76 -3.79 6.15
CA GLY A 15 19.71 -2.38 5.82
C GLY A 15 20.06 -2.09 4.35
N PRO A 16 20.03 -0.81 3.94
CA PRO A 16 20.35 -0.39 2.57
C PRO A 16 21.85 -0.53 2.23
N ILE A 17 22.33 -1.75 2.01
CA ILE A 17 23.71 -2.07 1.62
C ILE A 17 23.84 -2.36 0.10
N PRO A 18 25.03 -2.22 -0.50
CA PRO A 18 25.22 -2.40 -1.95
C PRO A 18 24.82 -3.80 -2.46
N ALA A 19 24.27 -3.86 -3.67
CA ALA A 19 23.54 -5.00 -4.21
C ALA A 19 24.33 -6.33 -4.36
N GLY A 20 25.67 -6.30 -4.31
CA GLY A 20 26.49 -7.52 -4.32
C GLY A 20 26.41 -8.32 -3.01
N ASP A 21 25.99 -7.67 -1.92
CA ASP A 21 25.76 -8.25 -0.60
C ASP A 21 24.26 -8.45 -0.31
N ASN A 22 23.38 -8.23 -1.30
CA ASN A 22 21.93 -8.44 -1.15
C ASN A 22 21.65 -9.93 -0.91
N MET A 23 21.25 -10.27 0.31
CA MET A 23 21.18 -11.65 0.78
C MET A 23 20.13 -12.46 0.02
N TYR A 24 20.61 -13.51 -0.64
CA TYR A 24 19.83 -14.71 -0.92
C TYR A 24 19.47 -15.40 0.40
N ASP A 25 18.38 -16.18 0.40
CA ASP A 25 17.89 -16.92 1.58
C ASP A 25 19.00 -17.77 2.26
N GLU A 26 19.97 -18.24 1.48
CA GLU A 26 21.15 -18.99 1.95
C GLU A 26 22.12 -18.13 2.79
N LEU A 27 22.36 -16.88 2.40
CA LEU A 27 23.22 -15.95 3.15
C LEU A 27 22.56 -15.54 4.49
N ILE A 28 21.23 -15.59 4.57
CA ILE A 28 20.49 -15.31 5.82
C ILE A 28 20.72 -16.39 6.86
N GLN A 29 20.70 -17.66 6.46
CA GLN A 29 20.94 -18.77 7.38
C GLN A 29 22.35 -18.73 7.95
N SER A 30 23.36 -18.47 7.12
CA SER A 30 24.74 -18.38 7.60
C SER A 30 24.96 -17.21 8.56
N GLU A 31 24.33 -16.06 8.34
CA GLU A 31 24.44 -14.90 9.24
C GLU A 31 23.65 -15.08 10.56
N ILE A 32 22.52 -15.81 10.54
CA ILE A 32 21.81 -16.22 11.77
C ILE A 32 22.72 -17.10 12.63
N GLU A 33 23.34 -18.12 12.05
CA GLU A 33 24.26 -19.03 12.74
C GLU A 33 25.49 -18.28 13.26
N ARG A 34 26.10 -17.44 12.41
CA ARG A 34 27.31 -16.67 12.73
C ARG A 34 27.11 -15.71 13.90
N HIS A 35 25.96 -15.05 13.97
CA HIS A 35 25.65 -14.09 15.02
C HIS A 35 24.91 -14.71 16.22
N GLY A 36 24.55 -16.00 16.14
CA GLY A 36 23.81 -16.71 17.18
C GLY A 36 22.46 -16.08 17.46
N ILE A 37 21.71 -15.75 16.40
CA ILE A 37 20.41 -15.07 16.52
C ILE A 37 19.32 -16.06 16.91
N ASP A 38 18.71 -15.83 18.07
CA ASP A 38 17.64 -16.67 18.63
C ASP A 38 16.61 -15.82 19.38
N PRO A 39 15.31 -15.89 19.03
CA PRO A 39 14.75 -16.56 17.86
C PRO A 39 15.15 -15.86 16.56
N ALA A 40 15.24 -16.60 15.45
CA ALA A 40 15.45 -15.95 14.16
C ALA A 40 14.25 -15.05 13.80
N ILE A 41 14.55 -13.90 13.20
CA ILE A 41 13.50 -12.99 12.71
C ILE A 41 12.78 -13.68 11.55
N HIS A 42 11.49 -13.90 11.74
CA HIS A 42 10.67 -14.69 10.85
C HIS A 42 9.38 -13.96 10.53
N ILE A 43 9.07 -13.87 9.25
CA ILE A 43 7.73 -13.49 8.84
C ILE A 43 7.00 -14.78 8.59
N THR A 44 5.86 -14.97 9.25
CA THR A 44 4.93 -16.03 8.87
C THR A 44 4.43 -15.67 7.48
N PRO A 45 4.87 -16.37 6.42
CA PRO A 45 4.48 -15.97 5.09
C PRO A 45 2.99 -16.25 4.92
N ALA A 46 2.23 -15.23 4.54
CA ALA A 46 0.80 -15.43 4.36
C ALA A 46 0.55 -16.52 3.32
N ARG A 47 -0.53 -17.29 3.52
CA ARG A 47 -0.91 -18.46 2.71
C ARG A 47 0.06 -19.66 2.80
N LEU A 48 1.19 -19.59 3.52
CA LEU A 48 2.08 -20.75 3.70
C LEU A 48 1.31 -21.97 4.24
N GLN A 49 0.53 -21.79 5.30
CA GLN A 49 -0.29 -22.85 5.88
C GLN A 49 -1.27 -23.44 4.86
N LYS A 50 -1.92 -22.61 4.04
CA LYS A 50 -2.86 -23.10 3.01
C LYS A 50 -2.15 -23.90 1.92
N VAL A 51 -0.94 -23.51 1.54
CA VAL A 51 -0.11 -24.24 0.58
C VAL A 51 0.33 -25.58 1.17
N GLN A 52 0.72 -25.58 2.45
CA GLN A 52 1.09 -26.79 3.17
C GLN A 52 -0.09 -27.76 3.28
N GLU A 53 -1.24 -27.30 3.79
CA GLU A 53 -2.48 -28.07 3.88
C GLU A 53 -2.90 -28.66 2.52
N ASN A 54 -2.73 -27.91 1.43
CA ASN A 54 -2.99 -28.41 0.08
C ASN A 54 -2.10 -29.62 -0.28
N PHE A 55 -0.80 -29.57 0.03
CA PHE A 55 0.13 -30.66 -0.32
C PHE A 55 0.10 -31.83 0.67
N GLU A 56 -0.40 -31.61 1.88
CA GLU A 56 -0.70 -32.66 2.87
C GLU A 56 -2.05 -33.36 2.61
N SER A 57 -2.88 -32.82 1.71
CA SER A 57 -4.15 -33.43 1.29
C SER A 57 -3.95 -34.73 0.51
N SER A 58 -4.95 -35.62 0.54
CA SER A 58 -5.04 -36.80 -0.32
C SER A 58 -5.21 -36.43 -1.80
N GLU A 59 -5.80 -35.27 -2.08
CA GLU A 59 -6.02 -34.75 -3.43
C GLU A 59 -5.43 -33.34 -3.56
N PRO A 60 -4.10 -33.23 -3.69
CA PRO A 60 -3.44 -31.93 -3.80
C PRO A 60 -3.71 -31.30 -5.17
N ARG A 61 -3.93 -29.98 -5.18
CA ARG A 61 -3.98 -29.16 -6.40
C ARG A 61 -2.59 -28.61 -6.73
N ASN A 62 -2.39 -28.21 -7.98
CA ASN A 62 -1.18 -27.47 -8.36
C ASN A 62 -1.20 -26.08 -7.70
N VAL A 63 -0.03 -25.53 -7.39
CA VAL A 63 0.11 -24.21 -6.78
C VAL A 63 1.08 -23.36 -7.60
N ILE A 64 0.67 -22.14 -7.91
CA ILE A 64 1.57 -21.12 -8.45
C ILE A 64 1.64 -19.98 -7.44
N LEU A 65 2.87 -19.65 -7.02
CA LEU A 65 3.18 -18.49 -6.19
C LEU A 65 3.73 -17.38 -7.08
N THR A 66 2.96 -16.30 -7.20
CA THR A 66 3.36 -15.11 -7.94
C THR A 66 3.65 -13.93 -7.01
N GLY A 67 4.06 -12.80 -7.56
CA GLY A 67 4.49 -11.61 -6.82
C GLY A 67 5.83 -11.06 -7.31
N THR A 68 6.33 -10.03 -6.65
CA THR A 68 7.55 -9.31 -7.02
C THR A 68 8.81 -9.84 -6.32
N ALA A 69 9.98 -9.33 -6.70
CA ALA A 69 11.23 -9.70 -6.04
C ALA A 69 11.21 -9.21 -4.58
N GLY A 70 11.50 -10.10 -3.63
CA GLY A 70 11.48 -9.78 -2.19
C GLY A 70 10.23 -10.23 -1.44
N ASP A 71 9.23 -10.80 -2.11
CA ASP A 71 7.98 -11.32 -1.49
C ASP A 71 8.11 -12.71 -0.88
N GLY A 72 9.32 -13.26 -0.86
CA GLY A 72 9.58 -14.53 -0.18
C GLY A 72 9.09 -15.77 -0.92
N LYS A 73 8.84 -15.73 -2.24
CA LYS A 73 8.46 -16.92 -3.04
C LYS A 73 9.40 -18.11 -2.82
N THR A 74 10.71 -17.90 -2.95
CA THR A 74 11.73 -18.95 -2.73
C THR A 74 11.75 -19.45 -1.29
N TYR A 75 11.48 -18.57 -0.31
CA TYR A 75 11.34 -18.94 1.09
C TYR A 75 10.12 -19.86 1.31
N HIS A 76 8.98 -19.58 0.67
CA HIS A 76 7.80 -20.46 0.73
C HIS A 76 8.15 -21.85 0.18
N CYS A 77 8.81 -21.90 -0.98
CA CYS A 77 9.22 -23.17 -1.57
C CYS A 77 10.18 -23.95 -0.65
N ARG A 78 11.12 -23.28 0.04
CA ARG A 78 12.03 -23.92 1.01
C ARG A 78 11.29 -24.44 2.24
N ARG A 79 10.34 -23.68 2.78
CA ARG A 79 9.54 -24.10 3.93
C ARG A 79 8.71 -25.33 3.58
N ILE A 80 7.95 -25.28 2.50
CA ILE A 80 7.19 -26.44 2.00
C ILE A 80 8.10 -27.65 1.75
N TRP A 81 9.29 -27.45 1.18
CA TRP A 81 10.27 -28.52 1.01
C TRP A 81 10.69 -29.15 2.35
N THR A 82 11.03 -28.32 3.34
CA THR A 82 11.52 -28.77 4.66
C THR A 82 10.40 -29.46 5.45
N ASP A 83 9.22 -28.85 5.49
CA ASP A 83 8.08 -29.31 6.27
C ASP A 83 7.51 -30.63 5.73
N LEU A 84 7.62 -30.87 4.42
CA LEU A 84 7.24 -32.13 3.77
C LEU A 84 8.36 -33.19 3.76
N GLY A 85 9.46 -32.97 4.51
CA GLY A 85 10.53 -33.95 4.70
C GLY A 85 11.58 -34.00 3.60
N GLY A 86 11.69 -32.94 2.79
CA GLY A 86 12.75 -32.79 1.80
C GLY A 86 14.13 -32.58 2.44
N ASP A 87 15.18 -33.08 1.80
CA ASP A 87 16.57 -32.97 2.28
C ASP A 87 17.08 -31.51 2.20
N PRO A 88 17.45 -30.86 3.31
CA PRO A 88 17.99 -29.50 3.30
C PRO A 88 19.27 -29.35 2.47
N GLU A 89 20.09 -30.39 2.37
CA GLU A 89 21.33 -30.33 1.60
C GLU A 89 21.05 -30.33 0.10
N GLN A 90 20.01 -31.05 -0.37
CA GLN A 90 19.56 -30.96 -1.77
C GLN A 90 19.05 -29.56 -2.12
N TRP A 91 18.47 -28.84 -1.15
CA TRP A 91 18.07 -27.46 -1.35
C TRP A 91 19.29 -26.55 -1.56
N LYS A 92 20.32 -26.67 -0.71
CA LYS A 92 21.56 -25.87 -0.71
C LYS A 92 22.45 -26.09 -1.93
N VAL A 93 22.36 -27.25 -2.60
CA VAL A 93 23.13 -27.55 -3.84
C VAL A 93 22.74 -26.62 -5.01
N GLY A 94 21.72 -25.78 -4.86
CA GLY A 94 21.38 -24.75 -5.85
C GLY A 94 20.66 -25.29 -7.09
N LYS A 95 20.07 -26.50 -7.01
CA LYS A 95 19.20 -26.99 -8.10
C LYS A 95 17.99 -26.07 -8.25
N LYS A 96 17.70 -25.67 -9.50
CA LYS A 96 16.56 -24.81 -9.87
C LYS A 96 15.21 -25.47 -9.61
N ILE A 97 15.17 -26.80 -9.76
CA ILE A 97 13.99 -27.65 -9.59
C ILE A 97 14.35 -28.76 -8.60
N VAL A 98 13.47 -29.00 -7.64
CA VAL A 98 13.57 -30.10 -6.67
C VAL A 98 12.25 -30.85 -6.62
N SER A 99 12.29 -32.15 -6.29
CA SER A 99 11.09 -32.97 -6.25
C SER A 99 11.10 -33.92 -5.04
N LEU A 100 9.94 -34.15 -4.44
CA LEU A 100 9.74 -35.10 -3.36
C LEU A 100 8.40 -35.83 -3.53
N THR A 101 8.26 -36.99 -2.89
CA THR A 101 6.99 -37.73 -2.89
C THR A 101 6.13 -37.26 -1.73
N LEU A 102 4.90 -36.87 -2.01
CA LEU A 102 3.97 -36.40 -0.98
C LEU A 102 3.52 -37.56 -0.09
N PRO A 103 3.61 -37.41 1.25
CA PRO A 103 3.37 -38.52 2.17
C PRO A 103 1.90 -38.99 2.17
N ALA A 104 0.94 -38.09 2.00
CA ALA A 104 -0.48 -38.40 2.08
C ALA A 104 -1.08 -38.92 0.75
N SER A 105 -0.71 -38.30 -0.38
CA SER A 105 -1.28 -38.63 -1.69
C SER A 105 -0.42 -39.59 -2.52
N GLY A 106 0.85 -39.76 -2.17
CA GLY A 106 1.81 -40.54 -2.97
C GLY A 106 2.21 -39.88 -4.30
N LYS A 107 1.67 -38.70 -4.63
CA LYS A 107 2.02 -37.95 -5.84
C LYS A 107 3.42 -37.35 -5.72
N MET A 108 4.09 -37.18 -6.86
CA MET A 108 5.37 -36.48 -6.92
C MET A 108 5.14 -34.96 -6.99
N LEU A 109 5.56 -34.24 -5.95
CA LEU A 109 5.61 -32.78 -5.95
C LEU A 109 6.89 -32.32 -6.64
N THR A 110 6.74 -31.49 -7.67
CA THR A 110 7.86 -30.79 -8.33
C THR A 110 7.81 -29.31 -8.00
N ILE A 111 8.88 -28.81 -7.37
CA ILE A 111 9.02 -27.42 -6.93
C ILE A 111 10.00 -26.70 -7.85
N VAL A 112 9.51 -25.64 -8.51
CA VAL A 112 10.32 -24.70 -9.29
C VAL A 112 10.60 -23.49 -8.41
N LYS A 113 11.87 -23.31 -8.00
CA LYS A 113 12.26 -22.29 -7.02
C LYS A 113 12.14 -20.85 -7.53
N ASP A 114 12.50 -20.65 -8.79
CA ASP A 114 12.39 -19.38 -9.51
C ASP A 114 12.30 -19.67 -11.02
N LEU A 115 11.17 -19.33 -11.62
CA LEU A 115 10.94 -19.47 -13.06
C LEU A 115 11.96 -18.68 -13.90
N SER A 116 12.50 -17.57 -13.38
CA SER A 116 13.42 -16.69 -14.09
C SER A 116 14.78 -17.35 -14.39
N GLU A 117 15.19 -18.30 -13.55
CA GLU A 117 16.47 -19.00 -13.67
C GLU A 117 16.44 -20.13 -14.71
N LEU A 118 15.25 -20.54 -15.15
CA LEU A 118 15.08 -21.59 -16.15
C LEU A 118 15.45 -21.10 -17.55
N THR A 119 16.18 -21.93 -18.29
CA THR A 119 16.43 -21.77 -19.73
C THR A 119 15.12 -21.92 -20.51
N VAL A 120 15.11 -21.47 -21.78
CA VAL A 120 13.90 -21.55 -22.63
C VAL A 120 13.42 -23.01 -22.79
N SER A 121 14.33 -23.96 -22.95
CA SER A 121 13.97 -25.39 -23.05
C SER A 121 13.41 -25.94 -21.74
N GLU A 122 13.99 -25.57 -20.60
CA GLU A 122 13.47 -25.93 -19.26
C GLU A 122 12.06 -25.35 -19.05
N LYS A 123 11.83 -24.09 -19.44
CA LYS A 123 10.50 -23.44 -19.38
C LYS A 123 9.48 -24.15 -20.26
N ASN A 124 9.82 -24.46 -21.51
CA ASN A 124 8.90 -25.16 -22.43
C ASN A 124 8.49 -26.53 -21.88
N ASN A 125 9.45 -27.28 -21.33
CA ASN A 125 9.16 -28.57 -20.69
C ASN A 125 8.30 -28.41 -19.42
N LEU A 126 8.56 -27.38 -18.61
CA LEU A 126 7.74 -27.07 -17.44
C LEU A 126 6.30 -26.76 -17.84
N PHE A 127 6.07 -25.83 -18.78
CA PHE A 127 4.73 -25.41 -19.17
C PHE A 127 3.94 -26.53 -19.84
N ALA A 128 4.59 -27.38 -20.65
CA ALA A 128 3.93 -28.55 -21.22
C ALA A 128 3.39 -29.49 -20.12
N ASN A 129 4.20 -29.80 -19.11
CA ASN A 129 3.77 -30.66 -18.03
C ASN A 129 2.77 -29.99 -17.08
N LEU A 130 2.97 -28.69 -16.81
CA LEU A 130 2.10 -27.90 -15.95
C LEU A 130 0.71 -27.76 -16.57
N ALA A 131 0.60 -27.45 -17.86
CA ALA A 131 -0.66 -27.33 -18.58
C ALA A 131 -1.49 -28.63 -18.48
N ILE A 132 -0.85 -29.79 -18.68
CA ILE A 132 -1.49 -31.10 -18.52
C ILE A 132 -1.96 -31.31 -17.07
N ALA A 133 -1.13 -30.95 -16.08
CA ALA A 133 -1.45 -31.14 -14.67
C ALA A 133 -2.59 -30.22 -14.19
N VAL A 134 -2.65 -28.96 -14.66
CA VAL A 134 -3.70 -28.02 -14.26
C VAL A 134 -5.05 -28.32 -14.90
N VAL A 135 -5.12 -29.04 -16.03
CA VAL A 135 -6.41 -29.51 -16.58
C VAL A 135 -6.80 -30.89 -16.01
N GLY A 136 -6.02 -31.43 -15.05
CA GLY A 136 -6.30 -32.71 -14.40
C GLY A 136 -5.83 -33.94 -15.19
N GLY A 137 -5.06 -33.77 -16.26
CA GLY A 137 -4.52 -34.86 -17.08
C GLY A 137 -3.32 -35.60 -16.46
N SER A 138 -2.75 -35.09 -15.36
CA SER A 138 -1.64 -35.75 -14.65
C SER A 138 -2.12 -36.36 -13.33
N ALA A 139 -2.19 -37.70 -13.28
CA ALA A 139 -2.61 -38.41 -12.08
C ALA A 139 -1.54 -38.41 -10.97
N ASN A 140 -0.26 -38.42 -11.34
CA ASN A 140 0.84 -38.70 -10.41
C ASN A 140 1.72 -37.49 -10.07
N ASN A 141 1.61 -36.36 -10.77
CA ASN A 141 2.49 -35.20 -10.57
C ASN A 141 1.67 -33.97 -10.17
N VAL A 142 2.21 -33.21 -9.21
CA VAL A 142 1.71 -31.88 -8.85
C VAL A 142 2.87 -30.88 -8.77
N TYR A 143 2.56 -29.61 -9.00
CA TYR A 143 3.58 -28.57 -9.13
C TYR A 143 3.42 -27.48 -8.06
N LEU A 144 4.55 -26.97 -7.58
CA LEU A 144 4.68 -25.69 -6.88
C LEU A 144 5.62 -24.80 -7.69
N VAL A 145 5.11 -23.76 -8.34
CA VAL A 145 5.90 -22.88 -9.21
C VAL A 145 5.98 -21.48 -8.61
N ALA A 146 7.20 -21.03 -8.30
CA ALA A 146 7.46 -19.64 -7.92
C ALA A 146 7.90 -18.82 -9.14
N ALA A 147 7.19 -17.71 -9.42
CA ALA A 147 7.46 -16.85 -10.57
C ALA A 147 7.16 -15.38 -10.26
N ASN A 148 7.77 -14.46 -11.01
CA ASN A 148 7.30 -13.06 -11.05
C ASN A 148 6.10 -12.94 -11.98
N ASP A 149 5.11 -12.09 -11.67
CA ASP A 149 3.84 -11.98 -12.41
C ASP A 149 4.06 -11.80 -13.92
N GLY A 150 4.85 -10.79 -14.30
CA GLY A 150 5.14 -10.49 -15.70
C GLY A 150 5.94 -11.58 -16.41
N GLN A 151 6.83 -12.29 -15.71
CA GLN A 151 7.61 -13.37 -16.31
C GLN A 151 6.80 -14.65 -16.51
N LEU A 152 5.89 -14.95 -15.57
CA LEU A 152 4.95 -16.05 -15.70
C LEU A 152 4.09 -15.84 -16.94
N LEU A 153 3.43 -14.68 -17.03
CA LEU A 153 2.53 -14.36 -18.14
C LEU A 153 3.26 -14.31 -19.48
N ALA A 154 4.41 -13.65 -19.55
CA ALA A 154 5.18 -13.59 -20.80
C ALA A 154 5.64 -14.97 -21.26
N SER A 155 6.25 -15.76 -20.37
CA SER A 155 6.80 -17.07 -20.74
C SER A 155 5.68 -18.08 -21.08
N TRP A 156 4.54 -18.02 -20.37
CA TRP A 156 3.41 -18.91 -20.66
C TRP A 156 2.70 -18.49 -21.95
N ARG A 157 2.52 -17.18 -22.21
CA ARG A 157 1.97 -16.68 -23.47
C ARG A 157 2.78 -17.19 -24.66
N ASP A 158 4.10 -16.92 -24.66
CA ASP A 158 5.01 -17.33 -25.74
C ASP A 158 4.95 -18.84 -25.99
N TRP A 159 4.92 -19.63 -24.92
CA TRP A 159 4.76 -21.08 -25.02
C TRP A 159 3.40 -21.44 -25.62
N SER A 160 2.29 -20.92 -25.08
CA SER A 160 0.93 -21.29 -25.49
C SER A 160 0.62 -20.93 -26.94
N ASP A 161 1.11 -19.79 -27.43
CA ASP A 161 0.94 -19.33 -28.81
C ASP A 161 1.60 -20.29 -29.81
N SER A 162 2.63 -21.01 -29.38
CA SER A 162 3.37 -21.99 -30.21
C SER A 162 2.76 -23.40 -30.22
N GLN A 163 1.80 -23.71 -29.34
CA GLN A 163 1.23 -25.06 -29.21
C GLN A 163 -0.13 -25.20 -29.89
N GLY A 164 -1.11 -24.34 -29.55
CA GLY A 164 -2.48 -24.53 -30.02
C GLY A 164 -3.54 -23.73 -29.24
N LYS A 165 -4.81 -23.87 -29.66
CA LYS A 165 -5.94 -23.14 -29.09
C LYS A 165 -6.28 -23.57 -27.66
N GLU A 166 -6.10 -24.85 -27.32
CA GLU A 166 -6.47 -25.36 -25.99
C GLU A 166 -5.47 -24.91 -24.92
N GLU A 167 -4.17 -24.95 -25.23
CA GLU A 167 -3.11 -24.45 -24.36
C GLU A 167 -3.24 -22.93 -24.13
N HIS A 168 -3.62 -22.19 -25.18
CA HIS A 168 -3.88 -20.76 -25.07
C HIS A 168 -5.11 -20.43 -24.22
N LYS A 169 -6.16 -21.27 -24.23
CA LYS A 169 -7.30 -21.11 -23.31
C LYS A 169 -6.89 -21.25 -21.85
N VAL A 170 -6.05 -22.23 -21.52
CA VAL A 170 -5.52 -22.39 -20.15
C VAL A 170 -4.73 -21.16 -19.73
N PHE A 171 -3.87 -20.64 -20.61
CA PHE A 171 -3.16 -19.38 -20.36
C PHE A 171 -4.12 -18.22 -20.10
N LYS A 172 -5.20 -18.08 -20.90
CA LYS A 172 -6.20 -17.02 -20.71
C LYS A 172 -6.90 -17.10 -19.36
N ILE A 173 -7.28 -18.29 -18.92
CA ILE A 173 -7.87 -18.47 -17.58
C ILE A 173 -6.88 -18.01 -16.50
N VAL A 174 -5.59 -18.37 -16.61
CA VAL A 174 -4.56 -17.94 -15.64
C VAL A 174 -4.31 -16.42 -15.70
N GLU A 175 -4.33 -15.81 -16.90
CA GLU A 175 -4.25 -14.36 -17.09
C GLU A 175 -5.42 -13.65 -16.40
N ASP A 176 -6.65 -14.10 -16.65
CA ASP A 176 -7.85 -13.55 -16.04
C ASP A 176 -7.83 -13.75 -14.51
N MET A 177 -7.38 -14.91 -14.02
CA MET A 177 -7.22 -15.14 -12.58
C MET A 177 -6.26 -14.14 -11.92
N LEU A 178 -5.15 -13.75 -12.56
CA LEU A 178 -4.24 -12.72 -12.03
C LEU A 178 -4.86 -11.32 -12.05
N VAL A 179 -5.55 -10.99 -13.15
CA VAL A 179 -6.21 -9.69 -13.34
C VAL A 179 -7.35 -9.51 -12.34
N ASP A 180 -8.22 -10.51 -12.22
CA ASP A 180 -9.41 -10.52 -11.34
C ASP A 180 -9.08 -10.89 -9.89
N GLU A 181 -7.82 -11.20 -9.59
CA GLU A 181 -7.34 -11.64 -8.28
C GLU A 181 -7.99 -12.96 -7.77
N ARG A 182 -8.44 -13.81 -8.69
CA ARG A 182 -9.04 -15.11 -8.35
C ARG A 182 -7.95 -16.10 -7.94
N THR A 183 -8.11 -16.70 -6.76
CA THR A 183 -7.16 -17.70 -6.26
C THR A 183 -7.37 -19.11 -6.83
N SER A 184 -8.52 -19.36 -7.46
CA SER A 184 -8.86 -20.63 -8.07
C SER A 184 -9.88 -20.43 -9.18
N ASP A 185 -9.94 -21.38 -10.12
CA ASP A 185 -10.96 -21.48 -11.16
C ASP A 185 -11.45 -22.93 -11.21
N ASP A 186 -12.75 -23.16 -11.40
CA ASP A 186 -13.34 -24.50 -11.41
C ASP A 186 -12.90 -25.32 -12.62
N ALA A 187 -12.49 -24.67 -13.71
CA ALA A 187 -11.97 -25.33 -14.91
C ALA A 187 -10.54 -25.87 -14.72
N LEU A 188 -9.82 -25.41 -13.69
CA LEU A 188 -8.41 -25.75 -13.47
C LEU A 188 -8.19 -26.41 -12.11
N ASN A 189 -7.41 -27.49 -12.05
CA ASN A 189 -6.83 -28.03 -10.83
C ASN A 189 -5.63 -27.18 -10.35
N LEU A 190 -5.87 -25.90 -10.08
CA LEU A 190 -4.85 -24.89 -9.76
C LEU A 190 -5.31 -23.95 -8.64
N ASN A 191 -4.43 -23.72 -7.68
CA ASN A 191 -4.47 -22.59 -6.76
C ASN A 191 -3.39 -21.57 -7.16
N LEU A 192 -3.78 -20.31 -7.33
CA LEU A 192 -2.92 -19.21 -7.70
C LEU A 192 -2.86 -18.21 -6.55
N PHE A 193 -1.67 -17.99 -5.99
CA PHE A 193 -1.47 -17.05 -4.88
C PHE A 193 -0.49 -15.96 -5.29
N ASN A 194 -0.99 -14.72 -5.39
CA ASN A 194 -0.16 -13.54 -5.58
C ASN A 194 0.29 -13.01 -4.20
N LEU A 195 1.59 -13.18 -3.89
CA LEU A 195 2.17 -12.74 -2.63
C LEU A 195 2.38 -11.22 -2.55
N SER A 196 2.36 -10.51 -3.68
CA SER A 196 2.49 -9.04 -3.69
C SER A 196 1.20 -8.31 -3.25
N ARG A 197 0.11 -9.03 -3.02
CA ARG A 197 -1.17 -8.45 -2.60
C ARG A 197 -1.49 -8.67 -1.12
N LEU A 198 -0.51 -9.13 -0.36
CA LEU A 198 -0.60 -9.35 1.08
C LEU A 198 -0.61 -8.01 1.84
N ASP A 199 -1.20 -7.99 3.04
CA ASP A 199 -1.30 -6.77 3.82
C ASP A 199 0.08 -6.38 4.39
N ALA A 200 0.79 -5.49 3.69
CA ALA A 200 2.07 -4.95 4.11
C ALA A 200 2.00 -4.25 5.48
N SER A 201 0.83 -3.75 5.89
CA SER A 201 0.64 -3.13 7.20
C SER A 201 0.77 -4.18 8.31
N GLU A 202 0.07 -5.31 8.20
CA GLU A 202 0.13 -6.40 9.18
C GLU A 202 1.54 -6.99 9.29
N HIS A 203 2.13 -7.34 8.16
CA HIS A 203 3.50 -7.88 8.13
C HIS A 203 4.52 -6.87 8.70
N PHE A 204 4.35 -5.57 8.41
CA PHE A 204 5.22 -4.55 9.00
C PHE A 204 5.07 -4.47 10.51
N GLN A 205 3.85 -4.57 11.05
CA GLN A 205 3.63 -4.59 12.49
C GLN A 205 4.31 -5.80 13.14
N GLU A 206 4.14 -7.00 12.59
CA GLU A 206 4.77 -8.23 13.10
C GLU A 206 6.30 -8.16 13.05
N LEU A 207 6.84 -7.64 11.94
CA LEU A 207 8.27 -7.44 11.77
C LEU A 207 8.86 -6.48 12.79
N VAL A 208 8.22 -5.31 12.93
CA VAL A 208 8.66 -4.31 13.89
C VAL A 208 8.61 -4.87 15.31
N GLU A 209 7.59 -5.67 15.65
CA GLU A 209 7.51 -6.34 16.95
C GLU A 209 8.75 -7.21 17.21
N GLN A 210 9.10 -8.07 16.26
CA GLN A 210 10.27 -8.95 16.39
C GLN A 210 11.57 -8.17 16.47
N LEU A 211 11.69 -7.06 15.74
CA LEU A 211 12.86 -6.20 15.78
C LEU A 211 13.00 -5.49 17.14
N VAL A 212 11.93 -4.89 17.63
CA VAL A 212 11.99 -4.07 18.84
C VAL A 212 11.94 -4.91 20.11
N GLU A 213 11.22 -6.04 20.15
CA GLU A 213 11.14 -6.91 21.35
C GLU A 213 12.09 -8.11 21.32
N HIS A 214 13.04 -8.15 20.38
CA HIS A 214 14.01 -9.24 20.29
C HIS A 214 14.73 -9.51 21.65
N PRO A 215 14.76 -10.76 22.15
CA PRO A 215 15.36 -11.09 23.45
C PRO A 215 16.84 -10.66 23.59
N GLN A 216 17.60 -10.71 22.50
CA GLN A 216 19.00 -10.29 22.45
C GLN A 216 19.23 -8.76 22.64
N TRP A 217 18.19 -7.94 22.80
CA TRP A 217 18.36 -6.59 23.37
C TRP A 217 18.90 -6.61 24.80
N SER A 218 18.77 -7.74 25.53
CA SER A 218 19.44 -8.00 26.81
C SER A 218 20.96 -7.92 26.72
N GLN A 219 21.56 -8.15 25.54
CA GLN A 219 22.99 -7.91 25.30
C GLN A 219 23.36 -6.43 25.33
N CYS A 220 22.46 -5.50 25.67
CA CYS A 220 22.80 -4.12 25.98
C CYS A 220 22.92 -3.86 27.49
N GLU A 221 22.59 -4.84 28.34
CA GLU A 221 22.73 -4.74 29.80
C GLU A 221 24.21 -4.54 30.16
N GLY A 222 24.50 -3.50 30.95
CA GLY A 222 25.87 -3.11 31.28
C GLY A 222 26.56 -2.20 30.25
N CYS A 223 25.88 -1.76 29.20
CA CYS A 223 26.40 -0.73 28.31
C CYS A 223 26.46 0.65 29.00
N ASP A 224 27.58 1.37 28.88
CA ASP A 224 27.75 2.72 29.45
C ASP A 224 26.68 3.74 29.02
N LEU A 225 26.01 3.50 27.89
CA LEU A 225 24.98 4.37 27.34
C LEU A 225 23.58 4.08 27.89
N LEU A 226 23.44 3.03 28.71
CA LEU A 226 22.21 2.61 29.37
C LEU A 226 22.35 2.84 30.88
N ASN A 227 21.53 3.72 31.43
CA ASN A 227 21.52 4.04 32.84
C ASN A 227 20.77 2.96 33.64
N LYS A 228 21.05 2.90 34.94
CA LYS A 228 20.44 1.93 35.87
C LYS A 228 18.93 2.09 36.02
N ASP A 229 18.41 3.29 35.77
CA ASP A 229 16.97 3.60 35.80
C ASP A 229 16.25 3.23 34.48
N GLY A 230 16.97 2.66 33.51
CA GLY A 230 16.45 2.29 32.21
C GLY A 230 16.47 3.42 31.17
N SER A 231 16.83 4.64 31.56
CA SER A 231 17.05 5.74 30.60
C SER A 231 18.30 5.47 29.76
N THR A 232 18.33 6.00 28.53
CA THR A 232 19.40 5.70 27.58
C THR A 232 19.76 6.94 26.78
N ILE A 233 21.06 7.13 26.55
CA ILE A 233 21.60 8.11 25.59
C ILE A 233 22.06 7.44 24.29
N CYS A 234 21.95 6.11 24.19
CA CYS A 234 22.27 5.39 22.96
C CYS A 234 21.23 5.69 21.86
N PRO A 235 21.62 6.28 20.70
CA PRO A 235 20.67 6.61 19.62
C PRO A 235 19.94 5.38 19.07
N ILE A 236 20.59 4.21 19.01
CA ILE A 236 19.95 2.96 18.57
C ILE A 236 18.78 2.61 19.51
N ARG A 237 18.99 2.71 20.83
CA ARG A 237 17.94 2.40 21.80
C ARG A 237 16.86 3.49 21.84
N ILE A 238 17.23 4.76 21.69
CA ILE A 238 16.25 5.84 21.57
C ILE A 238 15.33 5.56 20.37
N ASN A 239 15.89 5.23 19.20
CA ASN A 239 15.12 4.88 18.00
C ASN A 239 14.24 3.65 18.21
N ARG A 240 14.77 2.62 18.89
CA ARG A 240 13.99 1.45 19.33
C ARG A 240 12.78 1.88 20.16
N GLU A 241 12.97 2.69 21.21
CA GLU A 241 11.86 3.13 22.06
C GLU A 241 10.85 4.01 21.32
N ARG A 242 11.26 4.80 20.32
CA ARG A 242 10.32 5.54 19.47
C ARG A 242 9.44 4.60 18.65
N LEU A 243 10.00 3.51 18.14
CA LEU A 243 9.31 2.54 17.30
C LEU A 243 8.51 1.50 18.10
N ARG A 244 8.95 1.19 19.32
CA ARG A 244 8.35 0.20 20.23
C ARG A 244 6.99 0.65 20.72
N ASN A 245 6.02 -0.27 20.76
CA ASN A 245 4.70 -0.01 21.32
C ASN A 245 4.79 -0.09 22.85
N GLY A 246 4.65 1.05 23.54
CA GLY A 246 4.41 1.05 25.00
C GLY A 246 2.98 0.66 25.36
N SER A 247 2.60 0.78 26.63
CA SER A 247 1.24 0.49 27.13
C SER A 247 0.12 1.29 26.43
N ASN A 248 0.47 2.44 25.85
CA ASN A 248 -0.46 3.32 25.13
C ASN A 248 -0.31 3.24 23.60
N GLY A 249 0.49 2.28 23.09
CA GLY A 249 0.90 2.19 21.69
C GLY A 249 1.92 3.26 21.27
N SER A 250 2.57 3.07 20.13
CA SER A 250 3.43 4.08 19.49
C SER A 250 2.68 4.77 18.35
N VAL A 251 2.50 6.10 18.47
CA VAL A 251 1.98 6.93 17.38
C VAL A 251 2.82 6.78 16.12
N PHE A 252 4.15 6.66 16.29
CA PHE A 252 5.07 6.51 15.17
C PHE A 252 4.79 5.22 14.41
N ARG A 253 4.70 4.09 15.12
CA ARG A 253 4.39 2.78 14.53
C ARG A 253 2.98 2.71 13.95
N LYS A 254 2.00 3.36 14.58
CA LYS A 254 0.63 3.50 14.05
C LYS A 254 0.63 4.24 12.72
N ARG A 255 1.25 5.42 12.65
CA ARG A 255 1.34 6.24 11.43
C ARG A 255 2.07 5.53 10.30
N LEU A 256 3.14 4.77 10.60
CA LEU A 256 3.79 3.92 9.60
C LEU A 256 2.82 2.85 9.05
N GLY A 257 2.09 2.16 9.93
CA GLY A 257 1.07 1.19 9.51
C GLY A 257 -0.02 1.81 8.63
N GLU A 258 -0.47 3.02 8.96
CA GLU A 258 -1.42 3.79 8.15
C GLU A 258 -0.85 4.15 6.77
N LEU A 259 0.41 4.54 6.67
CA LEU A 259 1.07 4.76 5.38
C LEU A 259 1.16 3.49 4.53
N MET A 260 1.38 2.32 5.13
CA MET A 260 1.35 1.04 4.40
C MET A 260 -0.05 0.73 3.86
N LYS A 261 -1.11 0.99 4.65
CA LYS A 261 -2.50 0.84 4.19
C LYS A 261 -2.83 1.78 3.03
N LEU A 262 -2.39 3.03 3.12
CA LEU A 262 -2.57 4.03 2.07
C LEU A 262 -1.78 3.69 0.80
N ALA A 263 -0.56 3.16 0.95
CA ALA A 263 0.24 2.70 -0.19
C ALA A 263 -0.47 1.57 -0.94
N ARG A 264 -1.01 0.59 -0.20
CA ARG A 264 -1.82 -0.49 -0.76
C ARG A 264 -3.05 0.02 -1.50
N ALA A 265 -3.78 0.99 -0.93
CA ALA A 265 -4.96 1.61 -1.55
C ALA A 265 -4.64 2.43 -2.83
N ASN A 266 -3.36 2.71 -3.09
CA ASN A 266 -2.85 3.28 -4.34
C ASN A 266 -2.14 2.24 -5.23
N HIS A 267 -2.31 0.95 -4.94
CA HIS A 267 -1.62 -0.18 -5.57
C HIS A 267 -0.08 -0.07 -5.56
N MET A 268 0.47 0.66 -4.59
CA MET A 268 1.90 0.69 -4.35
C MET A 268 2.26 -0.49 -3.45
N HIS A 269 2.72 -1.57 -4.07
CA HIS A 269 3.22 -2.73 -3.36
C HIS A 269 4.57 -2.42 -2.70
N ILE A 270 4.77 -2.86 -1.46
CA ILE A 270 6.05 -2.77 -0.75
C ILE A 270 6.46 -4.20 -0.39
N PRO A 271 7.54 -4.73 -0.99
CA PRO A 271 7.99 -6.08 -0.70
C PRO A 271 8.34 -6.26 0.78
N ILE A 272 8.15 -7.49 1.26
CA ILE A 272 8.51 -7.88 2.62
C ILE A 272 9.96 -7.50 3.00
N ARG A 273 10.90 -7.69 2.08
CA ARG A 273 12.32 -7.32 2.28
C ARG A 273 12.47 -5.83 2.58
N ASP A 274 11.72 -5.01 1.86
CA ASP A 274 11.74 -3.57 1.98
C ASP A 274 11.13 -3.10 3.32
N LEU A 275 10.18 -3.85 3.87
CA LEU A 275 9.65 -3.62 5.22
C LEU A 275 10.70 -3.85 6.30
N LEU A 276 11.49 -4.93 6.21
CA LEU A 276 12.62 -5.18 7.10
C LEU A 276 13.69 -4.10 6.96
N LEU A 277 14.04 -3.74 5.72
CA LEU A 277 14.99 -2.68 5.43
C LEU A 277 14.57 -1.36 6.05
N LEU A 278 13.29 -1.00 5.93
CA LEU A 278 12.74 0.20 6.54
C LEU A 278 12.89 0.17 8.06
N GLY A 279 12.51 -0.94 8.72
CA GLY A 279 12.65 -1.10 10.17
C GLY A 279 14.10 -0.94 10.62
N VAL A 280 15.05 -1.57 9.93
CA VAL A 280 16.48 -1.44 10.21
C VAL A 280 16.98 -0.03 9.96
N ASN A 281 16.56 0.62 8.87
CA ASN A 281 16.99 1.99 8.57
C ASN A 281 16.46 3.00 9.60
N ILE A 282 15.24 2.81 10.11
CA ILE A 282 14.69 3.61 11.21
C ILE A 282 15.54 3.45 12.47
N LEU A 283 15.91 2.21 12.82
CA LEU A 283 16.69 1.92 14.03
C LEU A 283 18.13 2.40 13.93
N LEU A 284 18.79 2.12 12.80
CA LEU A 284 20.24 2.22 12.64
C LEU A 284 20.69 3.32 11.71
N GLY A 285 19.82 4.02 10.97
CA GLY A 285 20.24 5.02 9.99
C GLY A 285 21.12 6.12 10.58
N ASP A 286 22.25 6.39 9.92
CA ASP A 286 23.25 7.37 10.33
C ASP A 286 23.64 8.24 9.12
N ARG A 287 23.38 9.54 9.18
CA ARG A 287 23.73 10.49 8.11
C ARG A 287 25.18 10.95 8.25
N GLN A 288 26.13 10.03 8.36
CA GLN A 288 27.56 10.35 8.33
C GLN A 288 28.20 9.84 7.03
N GLU A 289 29.02 10.68 6.41
CA GLU A 289 29.80 10.34 5.23
C GLU A 289 30.64 9.09 5.52
N ARG A 290 30.45 8.02 4.72
CA ARG A 290 31.08 6.68 4.76
C ARG A 290 30.35 5.59 5.54
N GLN A 291 29.47 5.91 6.49
CA GLN A 291 28.77 4.89 7.26
C GLN A 291 27.30 5.26 7.45
N ILE A 292 26.44 4.62 6.66
CA ILE A 292 25.00 4.89 6.58
C ILE A 292 24.17 4.20 7.67
N LEU A 293 24.79 3.24 8.39
CA LEU A 293 24.16 2.48 9.48
C LEU A 293 25.05 2.43 10.72
N LEU A 294 24.46 2.72 11.87
CA LEU A 294 25.06 2.68 13.18
C LEU A 294 25.59 1.29 13.53
N THR A 295 26.71 1.30 14.23
CA THR A 295 27.22 0.20 15.04
C THR A 295 27.16 0.62 16.51
N CYS A 296 27.32 -0.30 17.45
CA CYS A 296 27.41 0.07 18.87
C CYS A 296 28.52 1.10 19.13
N ARG A 297 29.64 1.02 18.40
CA ARG A 297 30.75 1.98 18.47
C ARG A 297 30.36 3.36 17.95
N THR A 298 29.78 3.46 16.76
CA THR A 298 29.38 4.77 16.22
C THR A 298 28.22 5.39 16.99
N ALA A 299 27.31 4.58 17.53
CA ALA A 299 26.27 5.03 18.44
C ALA A 299 26.86 5.70 19.70
N LYS A 300 27.90 5.11 20.31
CA LYS A 300 28.64 5.74 21.43
C LYS A 300 29.23 7.08 21.03
N ASN A 301 29.91 7.15 19.88
CA ASN A 301 30.50 8.39 19.39
C ASN A 301 29.45 9.50 19.14
N ARG A 302 28.25 9.15 18.64
CA ARG A 302 27.15 10.11 18.43
C ARG A 302 26.61 10.63 19.75
N ALA A 303 26.43 9.75 20.73
CA ALA A 303 25.94 10.10 22.06
C ALA A 303 26.91 11.05 22.78
N GLU A 304 28.22 10.77 22.74
CA GLU A 304 29.27 11.60 23.35
C GLU A 304 29.34 13.01 22.74
N LYS A 305 29.10 13.12 21.42
CA LYS A 305 29.07 14.41 20.71
C LYS A 305 27.71 15.11 20.71
N GLN A 306 26.67 14.46 21.25
CA GLN A 306 25.28 14.90 21.16
C GLN A 306 24.78 15.11 19.71
N ASP A 307 25.33 14.36 18.74
CA ASP A 307 25.03 14.47 17.31
C ASP A 307 23.74 13.71 16.91
N TYR A 308 22.68 13.78 17.73
CA TYR A 308 21.44 13.01 17.51
C TYR A 308 20.74 13.37 16.20
N ARG A 309 20.91 14.60 15.70
CA ARG A 309 20.38 15.07 14.41
C ARG A 309 20.73 14.16 13.23
N LEU A 310 21.84 13.43 13.30
CA LEU A 310 22.30 12.50 12.25
C LEU A 310 21.61 11.14 12.30
N THR A 311 20.92 10.84 13.41
CA THR A 311 20.31 9.54 13.71
C THR A 311 18.79 9.61 13.81
N ASN A 312 18.20 10.67 13.25
CA ASN A 312 16.77 10.99 13.38
C ASN A 312 15.90 9.90 12.73
N PRO A 313 15.13 9.13 13.52
CA PRO A 313 14.39 7.99 13.02
C PRO A 313 13.24 8.41 12.09
N TYR A 314 12.64 9.58 12.31
CA TYR A 314 11.55 10.12 11.50
C TYR A 314 12.01 10.49 10.09
N ALA A 315 13.20 11.06 9.97
CA ALA A 315 13.80 11.36 8.67
C ALA A 315 14.31 10.08 7.97
N ASN A 316 14.80 9.11 8.74
CA ASN A 316 15.27 7.83 8.22
C ASN A 316 14.13 6.95 7.65
N VAL A 317 12.87 7.19 8.02
CA VAL A 317 11.71 6.61 7.31
C VAL A 317 11.77 6.88 5.80
N PHE A 318 12.24 8.07 5.42
CA PHE A 318 12.38 8.51 4.04
C PHE A 318 13.81 8.34 3.51
N GLY A 319 14.64 7.50 4.14
CA GLY A 319 16.01 7.25 3.72
C GLY A 319 16.91 8.50 3.73
N ALA A 320 16.66 9.49 4.61
CA ALA A 320 17.40 10.76 4.63
C ALA A 320 18.88 10.63 5.05
N ASN A 321 19.28 9.46 5.54
CA ASN A 321 20.66 9.05 5.80
C ASN A 321 21.40 8.59 4.53
N LEU A 322 20.68 8.33 3.43
CA LEU A 322 21.25 7.84 2.17
C LEU A 322 21.45 8.96 1.15
N PRO A 323 22.46 8.85 0.28
CA PRO A 323 22.53 9.64 -0.94
C PRO A 323 21.31 9.39 -1.83
N GLU A 324 20.84 10.43 -2.54
CA GLU A 324 19.63 10.35 -3.38
C GLU A 324 19.66 9.19 -4.38
N ARG A 325 20.79 9.00 -5.08
CA ARG A 325 20.98 7.90 -6.04
C ARG A 325 20.82 6.51 -5.42
N GLN A 326 21.18 6.35 -4.15
CA GLN A 326 21.02 5.10 -3.43
C GLN A 326 19.60 4.96 -2.90
N ARG A 327 19.01 6.04 -2.36
CA ARG A 327 17.63 6.07 -1.89
C ARG A 327 16.65 5.62 -2.98
N GLN A 328 16.82 6.13 -4.21
CA GLN A 328 15.95 5.84 -5.35
C GLN A 328 15.95 4.36 -5.78
N GLN A 329 16.91 3.55 -5.33
CA GLN A 329 16.98 2.11 -5.65
C GLN A 329 16.00 1.26 -4.83
N TYR A 330 15.52 1.77 -3.69
CA TYR A 330 14.63 1.04 -2.80
C TYR A 330 13.19 1.52 -2.96
N GLN A 331 12.29 0.58 -3.21
CA GLN A 331 10.90 0.88 -3.52
C GLN A 331 10.19 1.54 -2.33
N VAL A 332 10.44 1.04 -1.10
CA VAL A 332 9.84 1.62 0.11
C VAL A 332 10.10 3.11 0.30
N PHE A 333 11.32 3.58 0.01
CA PHE A 333 11.62 5.01 0.15
C PHE A 333 10.93 5.84 -0.92
N ASN A 334 10.91 5.37 -2.17
CA ASN A 334 10.18 6.03 -3.26
C ASN A 334 8.67 6.12 -2.95
N THR A 335 8.09 5.02 -2.46
CA THR A 335 6.67 4.96 -2.08
C THR A 335 6.34 5.91 -0.92
N LEU A 336 7.17 5.95 0.13
CA LEU A 336 6.92 6.84 1.27
C LEU A 336 7.20 8.32 0.93
N GLU A 337 8.19 8.59 0.07
CA GLU A 337 8.49 9.94 -0.40
C GLU A 337 7.34 10.55 -1.23
N ALA A 338 6.57 9.71 -1.96
CA ALA A 338 5.41 10.13 -2.75
C ALA A 338 4.28 10.76 -1.91
N PHE A 339 4.20 10.48 -0.60
CA PHE A 339 3.25 11.15 0.29
C PHE A 339 3.61 12.61 0.60
N GLY A 340 4.83 13.05 0.25
CA GLY A 340 5.27 14.44 0.41
C GLY A 340 5.47 14.89 1.88
N ILE A 341 5.56 13.94 2.82
CA ILE A 341 5.66 14.25 4.25
C ILE A 341 6.91 15.10 4.54
N GLY A 342 6.67 16.30 5.03
CA GLY A 342 7.69 17.31 5.33
C GLY A 342 8.02 18.27 4.18
N ARG A 343 7.62 17.95 2.95
CA ARG A 343 7.65 18.90 1.82
C ARG A 343 6.41 19.76 1.80
N GLU A 344 5.25 19.14 2.01
CA GLU A 344 3.99 19.86 2.15
C GLU A 344 4.03 20.78 3.37
N THR A 345 3.53 22.00 3.15
CA THR A 345 3.51 23.06 4.15
C THR A 345 2.10 23.29 4.64
N ASP A 346 1.97 23.65 5.91
CA ASP A 346 0.71 24.07 6.50
C ASP A 346 0.98 25.20 7.48
N ASN A 347 0.23 26.29 7.34
CA ASN A 347 0.46 27.51 8.12
C ASN A 347 0.38 27.27 9.63
N LYS A 348 -0.46 26.34 10.10
CA LYS A 348 -0.57 26.06 11.55
C LYS A 348 0.69 25.37 12.07
N PHE A 349 1.22 24.41 11.31
CA PHE A 349 2.46 23.73 11.66
C PHE A 349 3.67 24.66 11.58
N ASP A 350 3.75 25.47 10.52
CA ASP A 350 4.88 26.38 10.32
C ASP A 350 4.88 27.50 11.33
N ASN A 351 3.71 28.10 11.63
CA ASN A 351 3.61 29.09 12.69
C ASN A 351 3.98 28.52 14.06
N LEU A 352 3.57 27.28 14.35
CA LEU A 352 3.99 26.61 15.58
C LEU A 352 5.52 26.43 15.63
N LEU A 353 6.14 25.95 14.55
CA LEU A 353 7.57 25.66 14.50
C LEU A 353 8.44 26.92 14.48
N ILE A 354 7.99 28.01 13.88
CA ILE A 354 8.78 29.24 13.73
C ILE A 354 8.55 30.19 14.91
N TYR A 355 7.29 30.42 15.31
CA TYR A 355 6.93 31.44 16.30
C TYR A 355 6.57 30.87 17.67
N GLY A 356 6.28 29.56 17.76
CA GLY A 356 5.77 28.94 19.00
C GLY A 356 6.71 29.04 20.21
N ILE A 357 8.03 29.16 19.98
CA ILE A 357 9.02 29.36 21.04
C ILE A 357 8.90 30.74 21.72
N TYR A 358 8.48 31.77 20.98
CA TYR A 358 8.40 33.16 21.47
C TYR A 358 7.05 33.50 22.10
N ASP A 359 5.99 32.84 21.64
CA ASP A 359 4.61 33.16 22.07
C ASP A 359 4.17 32.36 23.31
N GLY A 360 5.09 31.65 23.97
CA GLY A 360 4.79 30.83 25.15
C GLY A 360 3.81 29.69 24.88
N SER A 361 3.78 29.20 23.63
CA SER A 361 2.81 28.20 23.19
C SER A 361 2.93 26.90 23.98
N LYS A 362 1.84 26.54 24.68
CA LYS A 362 1.72 25.23 25.36
C LYS A 362 1.92 24.08 24.38
N LEU A 363 1.40 24.23 23.16
CA LEU A 363 1.51 23.24 22.09
C LEU A 363 2.98 23.07 21.64
N TYR A 364 3.76 24.16 21.58
CA TYR A 364 5.19 24.08 21.24
C TYR A 364 5.97 23.32 22.31
N LYS A 365 5.69 23.63 23.59
CA LYS A 365 6.31 22.93 24.70
C LYS A 365 6.05 21.42 24.64
N GLU A 366 4.80 21.03 24.43
CA GLU A 366 4.36 19.63 24.41
C GLU A 366 4.87 18.86 23.18
N LEU A 367 4.85 19.45 21.98
CA LEU A 367 5.17 18.76 20.73
C LEU A 367 6.63 18.94 20.28
N VAL A 368 7.32 19.97 20.74
CA VAL A 368 8.67 20.34 20.27
C VAL A 368 9.69 20.33 21.40
N SER A 369 9.49 21.11 22.46
CA SER A 369 10.52 21.30 23.49
C SER A 369 10.73 20.07 24.39
N MET A 370 9.69 19.29 24.69
CA MET A 370 9.79 18.10 25.54
C MET A 370 10.61 16.96 24.90
N ASP A 371 10.79 16.97 23.58
CA ASP A 371 11.63 16.00 22.89
C ASP A 371 13.08 16.47 22.88
N THR A 372 13.85 15.96 23.86
CA THR A 372 15.25 16.33 24.11
C THR A 372 16.23 15.89 23.03
N HIS A 373 15.84 14.99 22.11
CA HIS A 373 16.75 14.42 21.11
C HIS A 373 16.44 14.87 19.68
N TYR A 374 15.17 14.82 19.28
CA TYR A 374 14.78 15.09 17.88
C TYR A 374 13.90 16.33 17.72
N GLY A 375 13.49 16.95 18.84
CA GLY A 375 12.70 18.18 18.85
C GLY A 375 13.56 19.43 18.83
N ALA A 376 13.34 20.28 19.84
CA ALA A 376 14.00 21.59 19.98
C ALA A 376 15.52 21.52 19.78
N SER A 377 16.21 20.59 20.46
CA SER A 377 17.67 20.46 20.41
C SER A 377 18.24 20.19 19.01
N ALA A 378 17.44 19.59 18.11
CA ALA A 378 17.85 19.29 16.74
C ALA A 378 17.50 20.40 15.73
N TYR A 379 16.81 21.47 16.17
CA TYR A 379 16.18 22.46 15.29
C TYR A 379 16.43 23.92 15.69
N GLU A 380 16.44 24.26 16.98
CA GLU A 380 16.44 25.65 17.47
C GLU A 380 17.64 26.46 16.99
N ALA A 381 18.82 25.85 16.83
CA ALA A 381 19.99 26.54 16.28
C ALA A 381 19.69 27.10 14.88
N TYR A 382 19.16 26.27 13.98
CA TYR A 382 18.79 26.66 12.62
C TYR A 382 17.69 27.75 12.60
N LEU A 383 16.73 27.66 13.53
CA LEU A 383 15.67 28.67 13.65
C LEU A 383 16.25 30.02 14.07
N ARG A 384 17.15 30.05 15.06
CA ARG A 384 17.79 31.28 15.53
C ARG A 384 18.59 31.93 14.41
N ASP A 385 19.45 31.17 13.73
CA ASP A 385 20.29 31.68 12.65
C ASP A 385 19.45 32.26 11.50
N TYR A 386 18.32 31.61 11.18
CA TYR A 386 17.33 32.12 10.22
C TYR A 386 16.69 33.45 10.65
N LEU A 387 16.24 33.56 11.90
CA LEU A 387 15.58 34.76 12.43
C LEU A 387 16.54 35.93 12.62
N GLU A 388 17.82 35.66 12.88
CA GLU A 388 18.89 36.67 12.95
C GLU A 388 19.34 37.16 11.55
N GLY A 389 18.83 36.54 10.47
CA GLY A 389 18.99 37.01 9.11
C GLY A 389 20.22 36.45 8.37
N GLU A 390 20.77 35.34 8.80
CA GLU A 390 21.89 34.67 8.11
C GLU A 390 21.43 34.04 6.79
N ARG A 391 21.61 34.77 5.68
CA ARG A 391 21.13 34.36 4.35
C ARG A 391 21.80 33.11 3.79
N GLU A 392 23.03 32.80 4.21
CA GLU A 392 23.76 31.60 3.78
C GLU A 392 23.18 30.31 4.36
N SER A 393 22.34 30.40 5.40
CA SER A 393 21.81 29.27 6.18
C SER A 393 20.36 28.90 5.81
N ILE A 394 19.75 29.55 4.81
CA ILE A 394 18.33 29.35 4.46
C ILE A 394 18.04 27.90 4.05
N ASP A 395 18.86 27.30 3.20
CA ASP A 395 18.63 25.93 2.72
C ASP A 395 18.78 24.89 3.86
N GLU A 396 19.68 25.15 4.81
CA GLU A 396 19.85 24.33 6.01
C GLU A 396 18.64 24.45 6.93
N PHE A 397 18.14 25.67 7.13
CA PHE A 397 16.91 25.91 7.87
C PHE A 397 15.70 25.23 7.23
N MET A 398 15.51 25.37 5.92
CA MET A 398 14.40 24.72 5.20
C MET A 398 14.47 23.20 5.32
N SER A 399 15.67 22.62 5.27
CA SER A 399 15.90 21.20 5.51
C SER A 399 15.59 20.78 6.95
N ALA A 400 15.97 21.61 7.94
CA ALA A 400 15.66 21.36 9.35
C ALA A 400 14.16 21.47 9.64
N LEU A 401 13.49 22.47 9.08
CA LEU A 401 12.04 22.69 9.18
C LEU A 401 11.28 21.51 8.57
N SER A 402 11.69 21.03 7.39
CA SER A 402 11.13 19.84 6.75
C SER A 402 11.21 18.59 7.66
N ARG A 403 12.37 18.37 8.31
CA ARG A 403 12.54 17.27 9.27
C ARG A 403 11.65 17.42 10.51
N GLN A 404 11.42 18.64 10.97
CA GLN A 404 10.50 18.90 12.08
C GLN A 404 9.05 18.59 11.70
N ARG A 405 8.62 18.93 10.47
CA ARG A 405 7.31 18.49 9.96
C ARG A 405 7.21 16.97 9.89
N GLN A 406 8.23 16.27 9.40
CA GLN A 406 8.28 14.80 9.41
C GLN A 406 8.15 14.23 10.82
N ARG A 407 8.90 14.78 11.78
CA ARG A 407 8.79 14.38 13.18
C ARG A 407 7.39 14.60 13.72
N LEU A 408 6.80 15.77 13.50
CA LEU A 408 5.46 16.07 13.97
C LEU A 408 4.44 15.10 13.37
N PHE A 409 4.50 14.78 12.06
CA PHE A 409 3.63 13.78 11.45
C PHE A 409 3.60 12.44 12.23
N PHE A 410 4.78 11.97 12.65
CA PHE A 410 4.94 10.69 13.34
C PHE A 410 4.82 10.74 14.88
N SER A 411 4.80 11.93 15.48
CA SER A 411 4.74 12.10 16.95
C SER A 411 3.46 12.76 17.43
N LEU A 412 2.66 13.34 16.53
CA LEU A 412 1.44 14.04 16.88
C LEU A 412 0.39 13.10 17.47
N PRO A 413 -0.07 13.32 18.71
CA PRO A 413 -1.07 12.49 19.36
C PRO A 413 -2.36 12.38 18.53
N THR A 414 -3.08 11.27 18.69
CA THR A 414 -4.33 11.04 17.93
C THR A 414 -5.40 12.09 18.25
N GLU A 415 -5.45 12.60 19.48
CA GLU A 415 -6.40 13.62 19.95
C GLU A 415 -5.86 15.06 19.82
N SER A 416 -4.97 15.32 18.86
CA SER A 416 -4.42 16.65 18.65
C SER A 416 -5.40 17.60 17.94
N ALA A 417 -5.30 18.90 18.23
CA ALA A 417 -5.99 19.95 17.48
C ALA A 417 -5.41 20.16 16.08
N LEU A 418 -4.20 19.64 15.82
CA LEU A 418 -3.58 19.61 14.51
C LEU A 418 -3.87 18.27 13.83
N ASP A 419 -4.09 18.32 12.52
CA ASP A 419 -4.29 17.13 11.69
C ASP A 419 -2.98 16.81 10.97
N PRO A 420 -2.31 15.67 11.24
CA PRO A 420 -1.03 15.37 10.62
C PRO A 420 -1.14 15.13 9.12
N TRP A 421 -2.31 14.74 8.61
CA TRP A 421 -2.49 14.50 7.17
C TRP A 421 -2.38 15.79 6.34
N ARG A 422 -2.50 16.96 6.97
CA ARG A 422 -2.19 18.26 6.35
C ARG A 422 -0.75 18.41 5.89
N LEU A 423 0.16 17.63 6.46
CA LEU A 423 1.58 17.56 6.05
C LEU A 423 1.82 16.57 4.91
N THR A 424 0.77 16.14 4.19
CA THR A 424 0.86 15.15 3.11
C THR A 424 0.15 15.65 1.85
N VAL A 425 0.54 15.09 0.69
CA VAL A 425 -0.12 15.37 -0.59
C VAL A 425 -1.59 14.94 -0.53
N TYR A 426 -1.90 13.88 0.21
CA TYR A 426 -3.25 13.33 0.38
C TYR A 426 -3.85 13.78 1.71
N GLN A 427 -4.30 15.03 1.80
CA GLN A 427 -4.79 15.63 3.05
C GLN A 427 -6.04 14.93 3.61
N ALA A 428 -6.80 14.23 2.76
CA ALA A 428 -7.98 13.46 3.17
C ALA A 428 -7.65 12.03 3.63
N SER A 429 -6.37 11.64 3.72
CA SER A 429 -5.94 10.28 4.10
C SER A 429 -6.56 9.77 5.41
N GLY A 430 -6.66 10.62 6.44
CA GLY A 430 -7.30 10.23 7.70
C GLY A 430 -8.79 9.88 7.53
N ARG A 431 -9.50 10.64 6.67
CA ARG A 431 -10.89 10.35 6.33
C ARG A 431 -11.01 9.09 5.48
N PHE A 432 -10.09 8.90 4.52
CA PHE A 432 -10.03 7.70 3.71
C PHE A 432 -9.89 6.43 4.56
N LEU A 433 -8.94 6.41 5.50
CA LEU A 433 -8.73 5.27 6.41
C LEU A 433 -9.98 4.97 7.25
N THR A 434 -10.64 6.01 7.77
CA THR A 434 -11.88 5.87 8.54
C THR A 434 -13.03 5.36 7.67
N PHE A 435 -13.09 5.79 6.41
CA PHE A 435 -14.11 5.35 5.46
C PHE A 435 -13.93 3.88 5.07
N VAL A 436 -12.71 3.45 4.78
CA VAL A 436 -12.38 2.04 4.49
C VAL A 436 -12.73 1.15 5.69
N ASP A 437 -12.33 1.55 6.89
CA ASP A 437 -12.66 0.81 8.12
C ASP A 437 -14.17 0.76 8.36
N GLY A 438 -14.88 1.87 8.13
CA GLY A 438 -16.32 1.94 8.23
C GLY A 438 -17.05 1.02 7.24
N LEU A 439 -16.58 0.95 5.99
CA LEU A 439 -17.12 0.02 4.99
C LEU A 439 -16.85 -1.44 5.35
N ALA A 440 -15.63 -1.77 5.80
CA ALA A 440 -15.26 -3.12 6.20
C ALA A 440 -16.07 -3.61 7.42
N ASN A 441 -16.27 -2.74 8.41
CA ASN A 441 -16.96 -3.05 9.66
C ASN A 441 -18.47 -2.76 9.63
N ARG A 442 -19.01 -2.27 8.51
CA ARG A 442 -20.42 -1.85 8.34
C ARG A 442 -20.87 -0.77 9.34
N SER A 443 -19.96 0.15 9.65
CA SER A 443 -20.23 1.35 10.45
C SER A 443 -20.87 2.46 9.61
N ASP A 444 -21.35 3.52 10.27
CA ASP A 444 -21.92 4.67 9.57
C ASP A 444 -20.86 5.44 8.76
N VAL A 445 -21.05 5.48 7.45
CA VAL A 445 -20.20 6.19 6.49
C VAL A 445 -20.93 7.34 5.77
N SER A 446 -22.16 7.65 6.18
CA SER A 446 -23.08 8.55 5.45
C SER A 446 -22.47 9.92 5.17
N ARG A 447 -21.79 10.52 6.15
CA ARG A 447 -21.15 11.83 6.00
C ARG A 447 -20.02 11.84 4.95
N VAL A 448 -19.28 10.74 4.83
CA VAL A 448 -18.22 10.62 3.82
C VAL A 448 -18.85 10.35 2.46
N THR A 449 -19.86 9.49 2.39
CA THR A 449 -20.66 9.24 1.18
C THR A 449 -21.22 10.54 0.60
N GLU A 450 -21.91 11.35 1.41
CA GLU A 450 -22.45 12.65 0.97
C GLU A 450 -21.36 13.57 0.41
N LEU A 451 -20.19 13.61 1.06
CA LEU A 451 -19.05 14.41 0.61
C LEU A 451 -18.52 13.93 -0.75
N LEU A 452 -18.39 12.61 -0.93
CA LEU A 452 -17.91 12.02 -2.19
C LEU A 452 -18.92 12.25 -3.33
N VAL A 453 -20.22 12.10 -3.04
CA VAL A 453 -21.30 12.32 -4.01
C VAL A 453 -21.36 13.78 -4.44
N ARG A 454 -21.18 14.73 -3.50
CA ARG A 454 -21.03 16.15 -3.84
C ARG A 454 -19.84 16.38 -4.79
N GLY A 455 -18.71 15.70 -4.55
CA GLY A 455 -17.55 15.73 -5.44
C GLY A 455 -17.88 15.19 -6.84
N LEU A 456 -18.56 14.04 -6.91
CA LEU A 456 -18.99 13.41 -8.17
C LEU A 456 -19.94 14.32 -8.94
N ASN A 457 -20.97 14.87 -8.30
CA ASN A 457 -21.93 15.78 -8.92
C ASN A 457 -21.24 17.00 -9.55
N ARG A 458 -20.27 17.58 -8.83
CA ARG A 458 -19.49 18.72 -9.34
C ARG A 458 -18.60 18.33 -10.53
N THR A 459 -18.01 17.14 -10.53
CA THR A 459 -17.23 16.61 -11.65
C THR A 459 -18.12 16.27 -12.85
N PHE A 460 -19.24 15.59 -12.64
CA PHE A 460 -20.12 15.09 -13.69
C PHE A 460 -20.88 16.20 -14.40
N CYS A 461 -21.35 17.18 -13.63
CA CYS A 461 -22.17 18.28 -14.13
C CYS A 461 -21.37 19.54 -14.46
N GLY A 462 -20.16 19.69 -13.88
CA GLY A 462 -19.38 20.92 -14.01
C GLY A 462 -19.99 22.13 -13.29
N MET A 463 -20.92 21.89 -12.37
CA MET A 463 -21.67 22.90 -11.61
C MET A 463 -21.41 22.76 -10.11
N MET A 464 -21.54 23.85 -9.34
CA MET A 464 -21.31 23.87 -7.89
C MET A 464 -22.49 23.27 -7.09
N ILE A 465 -22.82 22.01 -7.39
CA ILE A 465 -23.87 21.26 -6.70
C ILE A 465 -23.41 20.92 -5.28
N ASP A 466 -24.32 21.11 -4.31
CA ASP A 466 -24.12 20.83 -2.89
C ASP A 466 -24.90 19.61 -2.38
N ASP A 467 -25.76 19.03 -3.22
CA ASP A 467 -26.47 17.79 -2.90
C ASP A 467 -25.51 16.59 -2.88
N GLY A 468 -25.57 15.83 -1.78
CA GLY A 468 -24.85 14.57 -1.56
C GLY A 468 -25.78 13.37 -1.36
N ALA A 469 -27.10 13.56 -1.38
CA ALA A 469 -28.09 12.51 -1.20
C ALA A 469 -28.46 11.81 -2.53
N LYS A 470 -28.23 12.49 -3.66
CA LYS A 470 -28.45 11.98 -5.01
C LYS A 470 -27.23 12.19 -5.89
N LEU A 471 -26.96 11.22 -6.76
CA LEU A 471 -25.97 11.31 -7.83
C LEU A 471 -26.66 11.73 -9.13
N TYR A 472 -26.21 12.81 -9.76
CA TYR A 472 -26.73 13.30 -11.03
C TYR A 472 -25.81 12.89 -12.19
N LEU A 473 -26.36 12.12 -13.13
CA LEU A 473 -25.70 11.78 -14.39
C LEU A 473 -26.23 12.71 -15.48
N ALA A 474 -25.43 13.72 -15.83
CA ALA A 474 -25.79 14.69 -16.86
C ALA A 474 -24.83 14.66 -18.05
N SER A 475 -25.36 14.95 -19.23
CA SER A 475 -24.64 15.12 -20.49
C SER A 475 -24.76 16.55 -21.03
N SER A 476 -23.88 16.91 -21.97
CA SER A 476 -23.85 18.23 -22.61
C SER A 476 -24.51 18.22 -24.01
N GLY A 477 -25.29 17.19 -24.34
CA GLY A 477 -25.92 17.03 -25.67
C GLY A 477 -24.98 16.70 -26.83
N GLY A 478 -23.68 16.52 -26.55
CA GLY A 478 -22.62 16.11 -27.49
C GLY A 478 -21.89 14.84 -27.00
N ASP A 479 -20.56 14.83 -26.99
CA ASP A 479 -19.74 13.72 -26.49
C ASP A 479 -19.84 13.48 -24.96
N GLY A 480 -20.70 14.22 -24.26
CA GLY A 480 -20.94 14.12 -22.81
C GLY A 480 -19.79 14.62 -21.92
N ARG A 481 -18.72 15.16 -22.51
CA ARG A 481 -17.54 15.72 -21.83
C ARG A 481 -17.53 17.25 -21.76
N GLY A 482 -18.65 17.90 -22.10
CA GLY A 482 -18.79 19.34 -22.00
C GLY A 482 -18.48 19.88 -20.60
N ARG A 483 -17.92 21.09 -20.53
CA ARG A 483 -17.56 21.75 -19.26
C ARG A 483 -18.74 21.95 -18.31
N ILE A 484 -19.94 22.06 -18.88
CA ILE A 484 -21.21 22.12 -18.15
C ILE A 484 -22.11 21.08 -18.81
N ALA A 485 -22.63 20.15 -18.02
CA ALA A 485 -23.58 19.15 -18.48
C ALA A 485 -24.95 19.47 -17.87
N SER A 486 -25.83 20.02 -18.70
CA SER A 486 -27.14 20.53 -18.30
C SER A 486 -28.30 19.63 -18.73
N LEU A 487 -28.08 18.55 -19.47
CA LEU A 487 -29.13 17.56 -19.77
C LEU A 487 -29.00 16.42 -18.77
N LEU A 488 -29.96 16.31 -17.86
CA LEU A 488 -30.03 15.21 -16.90
C LEU A 488 -30.52 13.95 -17.63
N ASN A 489 -29.71 12.90 -17.55
CA ASN A 489 -30.07 11.56 -18.02
C ASN A 489 -30.68 10.76 -16.87
N TYR A 490 -30.03 10.75 -15.70
CA TYR A 490 -30.45 9.98 -14.52
C TYR A 490 -30.16 10.71 -13.21
N ASP A 491 -31.04 10.55 -12.22
CA ASP A 491 -30.73 10.84 -10.81
C ASP A 491 -30.82 9.56 -9.96
N LEU A 492 -29.71 9.17 -9.34
CA LEU A 492 -29.61 7.93 -8.58
C LEU A 492 -29.58 8.25 -7.08
N PRO A 493 -30.44 7.63 -6.25
CA PRO A 493 -30.36 7.79 -4.81
C PRO A 493 -29.08 7.15 -4.25
N THR A 494 -28.59 7.67 -3.13
CA THR A 494 -27.43 7.12 -2.39
C THR A 494 -27.83 6.16 -1.27
N THR A 495 -29.13 5.92 -1.13
CA THR A 495 -29.69 4.96 -0.18
C THR A 495 -30.27 3.79 -0.95
N ARG A 496 -30.23 2.60 -0.31
CA ARG A 496 -30.69 1.37 -0.92
C ARG A 496 -32.16 1.49 -1.35
N HIS A 497 -32.40 1.36 -2.65
CA HIS A 497 -33.74 1.34 -3.22
C HIS A 497 -34.16 -0.10 -3.57
N ARG A 498 -35.48 -0.35 -3.63
CA ARG A 498 -36.00 -1.72 -3.84
C ARG A 498 -36.19 -2.10 -5.30
N ARG A 499 -36.35 -1.12 -6.18
CA ARG A 499 -36.72 -1.33 -7.58
C ARG A 499 -35.82 -0.56 -8.54
N ASP A 500 -35.43 0.65 -8.13
CA ASP A 500 -34.64 1.52 -8.99
C ASP A 500 -33.14 1.37 -8.69
N PRO A 501 -32.27 1.56 -9.71
CA PRO A 501 -30.84 1.60 -9.51
C PRO A 501 -30.41 2.66 -8.50
N TYR A 502 -29.42 2.35 -7.68
CA TYR A 502 -28.91 3.27 -6.64
C TYR A 502 -27.38 3.20 -6.54
N LEU A 503 -26.79 4.28 -6.02
CA LEU A 503 -25.38 4.33 -5.74
C LEU A 503 -25.06 3.65 -4.41
N ASN A 504 -24.07 2.77 -4.41
CA ASN A 504 -23.50 2.13 -3.23
C ASN A 504 -21.97 2.27 -3.19
N PHE A 505 -21.42 2.42 -2.00
CA PHE A 505 -19.99 2.25 -1.76
C PHE A 505 -19.76 0.91 -1.06
N ALA A 506 -18.82 0.13 -1.56
CA ALA A 506 -18.44 -1.16 -0.99
C ALA A 506 -16.92 -1.24 -0.80
N ILE A 507 -16.45 -2.18 0.00
CA ILE A 507 -15.03 -2.52 0.05
C ILE A 507 -14.75 -3.57 -1.04
N GLY A 508 -13.65 -3.40 -1.78
CA GLY A 508 -13.20 -4.36 -2.77
C GLY A 508 -12.80 -5.70 -2.17
N SER A 509 -12.58 -6.71 -3.02
CA SER A 509 -12.12 -8.04 -2.62
C SER A 509 -10.75 -8.02 -1.94
N ASP A 510 -9.94 -6.99 -2.20
CA ASP A 510 -8.67 -6.75 -1.53
C ASP A 510 -8.84 -6.34 -0.06
N GLY A 511 -10.03 -5.94 0.38
CA GLY A 511 -10.29 -5.45 1.74
C GLY A 511 -9.62 -4.11 2.07
N ALA A 512 -9.05 -3.42 1.07
CA ALA A 512 -8.27 -2.19 1.26
C ALA A 512 -8.78 -1.02 0.41
N THR A 513 -9.32 -1.31 -0.77
CA THR A 513 -9.70 -0.26 -1.72
C THR A 513 -11.22 -0.18 -1.82
N PRO A 514 -11.84 0.97 -1.53
CA PRO A 514 -13.27 1.14 -1.70
C PRO A 514 -13.64 1.16 -3.18
N CYS A 515 -14.87 0.75 -3.49
CA CYS A 515 -15.44 0.75 -4.83
C CYS A 515 -16.74 1.56 -4.84
N LEU A 516 -16.89 2.37 -5.88
CA LEU A 516 -18.13 3.03 -6.26
C LEU A 516 -18.92 2.06 -7.15
N GLN A 517 -20.16 1.72 -6.79
CA GLN A 517 -20.97 0.73 -7.51
C GLN A 517 -22.38 1.27 -7.75
N ILE A 518 -22.88 1.12 -8.97
CA ILE A 518 -24.32 1.30 -9.23
C ILE A 518 -24.97 -0.09 -9.16
N ILE A 519 -25.95 -0.23 -8.27
CA ILE A 519 -26.65 -1.49 -8.05
C ILE A 519 -28.07 -1.37 -8.59
N ASP A 520 -28.42 -2.23 -9.53
CA ASP A 520 -29.79 -2.47 -9.97
C ASP A 520 -30.35 -3.69 -9.21
N PRO A 521 -31.31 -3.49 -8.28
CA PRO A 521 -31.91 -4.59 -7.53
C PRO A 521 -32.79 -5.52 -8.38
N ALA A 522 -33.16 -5.14 -9.60
CA ALA A 522 -33.99 -5.94 -10.50
C ALA A 522 -33.19 -6.90 -11.39
N SER A 523 -31.86 -6.72 -11.49
CA SER A 523 -30.99 -7.52 -12.35
C SER A 523 -30.76 -8.95 -11.82
N GLN A 524 -30.58 -9.90 -12.75
CA GLN A 524 -30.26 -11.31 -12.45
C GLN A 524 -28.75 -11.43 -12.16
N GLY A 525 -28.36 -11.68 -10.91
CA GLY A 525 -26.94 -11.86 -10.53
C GLY A 525 -26.55 -11.05 -9.29
N ASP A 526 -25.35 -10.48 -9.29
CA ASP A 526 -24.85 -9.61 -8.22
C ASP A 526 -25.50 -8.21 -8.20
N GLY A 527 -26.27 -7.88 -9.24
CA GLY A 527 -26.99 -6.62 -9.40
C GLY A 527 -26.10 -5.43 -9.75
N ILE A 528 -24.80 -5.64 -10.03
CA ILE A 528 -23.88 -4.53 -10.29
C ILE A 528 -23.99 -4.08 -11.75
N VAL A 529 -24.46 -2.85 -11.98
CA VAL A 529 -24.56 -2.25 -13.31
C VAL A 529 -23.18 -1.85 -13.83
N ASP A 530 -22.40 -1.11 -13.04
CA ASP A 530 -20.99 -0.82 -13.29
C ASP A 530 -20.30 -0.46 -11.97
N SER A 531 -18.98 -0.49 -11.97
CA SER A 531 -18.18 -0.12 -10.82
C SER A 531 -16.90 0.64 -11.20
N LEU A 532 -16.40 1.42 -10.24
CA LEU A 532 -15.11 2.08 -10.31
C LEU A 532 -14.37 1.91 -8.99
N THR A 533 -13.14 1.43 -9.07
CA THR A 533 -12.24 1.33 -7.92
C THR A 533 -11.79 2.72 -7.48
N LEU A 534 -12.08 3.07 -6.24
CA LEU A 534 -11.80 4.38 -5.67
C LEU A 534 -10.46 4.35 -4.92
N GLN A 535 -9.36 4.44 -5.67
CA GLN A 535 -8.01 4.60 -5.12
C GLN A 535 -7.90 5.86 -4.24
N LEU A 536 -6.86 5.95 -3.40
CA LEU A 536 -6.65 7.13 -2.54
C LEU A 536 -6.53 8.44 -3.34
N THR A 537 -5.91 8.41 -4.52
CA THR A 537 -5.87 9.55 -5.47
C THR A 537 -7.27 10.03 -5.88
N HIS A 538 -8.17 9.10 -6.22
CA HIS A 538 -9.56 9.39 -6.58
C HIS A 538 -10.34 9.98 -5.40
N PHE A 539 -10.14 9.42 -4.20
CA PHE A 539 -10.78 9.93 -2.99
C PHE A 539 -10.34 11.36 -2.66
N GLU A 540 -9.03 11.62 -2.67
CA GLU A 540 -8.47 12.96 -2.47
C GLU A 540 -9.02 13.96 -3.49
N TYR A 541 -9.06 13.56 -4.77
CA TYR A 541 -9.66 14.34 -5.85
C TYR A 541 -11.10 14.73 -5.53
N LEU A 542 -11.97 13.77 -5.19
CA LEU A 542 -13.38 14.05 -4.92
C LEU A 542 -13.57 14.96 -3.72
N VAL A 543 -12.79 14.77 -2.65
CA VAL A 543 -12.83 15.63 -1.46
C VAL A 543 -12.39 17.06 -1.80
N ARG A 544 -11.37 17.25 -2.63
CA ARG A 544 -10.91 18.58 -3.07
C ARG A 544 -11.97 19.28 -3.93
N VAL A 545 -12.57 18.57 -4.88
CA VAL A 545 -13.65 19.10 -5.74
C VAL A 545 -14.90 19.44 -4.93
N ALA A 546 -15.28 18.58 -3.99
CA ALA A 546 -16.37 18.85 -3.04
C ALA A 546 -16.08 20.08 -2.14
N SER A 547 -14.80 20.38 -1.91
CA SER A 547 -14.35 21.58 -1.18
C SER A 547 -14.18 22.82 -2.06
N GLY A 548 -14.47 22.73 -3.36
CA GLY A 548 -14.47 23.87 -4.30
C GLY A 548 -13.23 23.97 -5.19
N SER A 549 -12.35 22.98 -5.20
CA SER A 549 -11.26 22.92 -6.19
C SER A 549 -11.83 22.66 -7.58
N LEU A 550 -11.21 23.22 -8.61
CA LEU A 550 -11.56 22.91 -9.99
C LEU A 550 -11.22 21.44 -10.30
N PRO A 551 -12.11 20.66 -10.95
CA PRO A 551 -11.89 19.26 -11.29
C PRO A 551 -10.50 18.96 -11.89
N ALA A 552 -10.04 19.76 -12.85
CA ALA A 552 -8.76 19.50 -13.53
C ALA A 552 -7.50 20.02 -12.81
N SER A 553 -7.60 20.67 -11.64
CA SER A 553 -6.45 21.33 -10.99
C SER A 553 -5.58 20.36 -10.18
N PHE A 554 -6.16 19.30 -9.63
CA PHE A 554 -5.44 18.31 -8.83
C PHE A 554 -4.91 17.16 -9.69
N SER A 555 -5.79 16.52 -10.47
CA SER A 555 -5.43 15.41 -11.35
C SER A 555 -6.33 15.39 -12.58
N ARG A 556 -5.74 15.61 -13.76
CA ARG A 556 -6.45 15.45 -15.03
C ARG A 556 -6.84 14.00 -15.28
N GLN A 557 -5.98 13.06 -14.86
CA GLN A 557 -6.26 11.63 -14.99
C GLN A 557 -7.54 11.24 -14.25
N CYS A 558 -7.64 11.61 -12.96
CA CYS A 558 -8.84 11.29 -12.18
C CYS A 558 -10.10 11.94 -12.76
N ASN A 559 -9.99 13.16 -13.30
CA ASN A 559 -11.10 13.80 -13.99
C ASN A 559 -11.59 12.98 -15.20
N GLU A 560 -10.67 12.51 -16.05
CA GLU A 560 -11.01 11.65 -17.19
C GLU A 560 -11.57 10.30 -16.74
N ASP A 561 -10.98 9.65 -15.72
CA ASP A 561 -11.46 8.37 -15.20
C ASP A 561 -12.92 8.46 -14.73
N PHE A 562 -13.28 9.56 -14.04
CA PHE A 562 -14.66 9.81 -13.60
C PHE A 562 -15.61 10.15 -14.76
N LEU A 563 -15.17 10.93 -15.76
CA LEU A 563 -15.99 11.22 -16.94
C LEU A 563 -16.24 9.97 -17.78
N ASP A 564 -15.23 9.11 -17.94
CA ASP A 564 -15.38 7.83 -18.63
C ASP A 564 -16.32 6.90 -17.87
N PHE A 565 -16.22 6.86 -16.54
CA PHE A 565 -17.19 6.13 -15.72
C PHE A 565 -18.62 6.67 -15.89
N LYS A 566 -18.81 7.99 -15.89
CA LYS A 566 -20.13 8.61 -16.16
C LYS A 566 -20.71 8.19 -17.50
N LEU A 567 -19.91 8.23 -18.56
CA LEU A 567 -20.36 7.86 -19.92
C LEU A 567 -20.70 6.36 -20.02
N ARG A 568 -19.88 5.49 -19.42
CA ARG A 568 -20.16 4.05 -19.34
C ARG A 568 -21.47 3.78 -18.59
N LEU A 569 -21.70 4.49 -17.48
CA LEU A 569 -22.91 4.36 -16.69
C LEU A 569 -24.17 4.79 -17.45
N ILE A 570 -24.15 5.97 -18.09
CA ILE A 570 -25.29 6.44 -18.89
C ILE A 570 -25.65 5.38 -19.94
N LYS A 571 -24.67 4.91 -20.70
CA LYS A 571 -24.90 3.88 -21.71
C LYS A 571 -25.49 2.58 -21.14
N ARG A 572 -24.97 2.09 -20.02
CA ARG A 572 -25.47 0.84 -19.40
C ARG A 572 -26.88 1.00 -18.82
N LEU A 573 -27.21 2.18 -18.30
CA LEU A 573 -28.56 2.48 -17.81
C LEU A 573 -29.55 2.65 -18.97
N ASP A 574 -29.14 3.31 -20.06
CA ASP A 574 -29.95 3.39 -21.28
C ASP A 574 -30.29 1.98 -21.81
N ASP A 575 -29.30 1.06 -21.83
CA ASP A 575 -29.50 -0.33 -22.25
C ASP A 575 -30.49 -1.08 -21.32
N LEU A 576 -30.54 -0.75 -20.02
CA LEU A 576 -31.49 -1.33 -19.07
C LEU A 576 -32.91 -0.76 -19.25
N ASP A 577 -33.04 0.55 -19.44
CA ASP A 577 -34.34 1.21 -19.64
C ASP A 577 -34.96 0.83 -20.99
N LEU A 578 -34.15 0.65 -22.05
CA LEU A 578 -34.63 0.16 -23.34
C LEU A 578 -35.25 -1.26 -23.26
N ILE A 579 -34.88 -2.04 -22.24
CA ILE A 579 -35.50 -3.34 -21.97
C ILE A 579 -36.85 -3.17 -21.23
N VAL A 580 -37.04 -2.05 -20.53
CA VAL A 580 -38.22 -1.77 -19.68
C VAL A 580 -39.27 -0.91 -20.41
N GLU A 581 -38.87 0.00 -21.30
CA GLU A 581 -39.76 0.91 -22.03
C GLU A 581 -39.81 0.63 -23.54
N GLU A 582 -40.80 -0.15 -23.99
CA GLU A 582 -41.38 0.06 -25.33
C GLU A 582 -42.33 1.27 -25.23
N SER A 583 -41.87 2.48 -25.54
CA SER A 583 -42.71 3.70 -25.47
C SER A 583 -42.82 4.44 -26.82
N SER A 584 -44.05 4.91 -27.06
CA SER A 584 -44.62 5.44 -28.31
C SER A 584 -43.95 6.72 -28.84
N GLY A 585 -43.62 6.73 -30.15
CA GLY A 585 -42.60 7.61 -30.74
C GLY A 585 -42.99 9.01 -31.27
N ASP A 586 -43.84 9.79 -30.60
CA ASP A 586 -44.22 11.13 -31.10
C ASP A 586 -43.71 12.34 -30.25
N GLU A 587 -43.16 12.13 -29.05
CA GLU A 587 -42.60 13.21 -28.21
C GLU A 587 -41.25 12.82 -27.59
N ILE A 588 -40.26 13.72 -27.63
CA ILE A 588 -39.00 13.60 -26.88
C ILE A 588 -39.12 14.47 -25.62
N SER A 589 -38.93 13.87 -24.45
CA SER A 589 -38.84 14.60 -23.17
C SER A 589 -37.38 14.65 -22.71
N LEU A 590 -36.86 15.87 -22.50
CA LEU A 590 -35.52 16.12 -21.96
C LEU A 590 -35.65 16.74 -20.57
N GLN A 591 -34.74 16.42 -19.66
CA GLN A 591 -34.64 17.09 -18.37
C GLN A 591 -33.44 18.01 -18.35
N ALA A 592 -33.66 19.30 -18.09
CA ALA A 592 -32.59 20.27 -17.89
C ALA A 592 -32.22 20.34 -16.40
N LEU A 593 -30.93 20.27 -16.09
CA LEU A 593 -30.38 20.43 -14.75
C LEU A 593 -29.79 21.83 -14.58
N THR A 594 -30.25 22.58 -13.58
CA THR A 594 -29.72 23.90 -13.21
C THR A 594 -29.35 23.93 -11.73
N VAL A 595 -28.54 24.91 -11.32
CA VAL A 595 -28.06 25.05 -9.93
C VAL A 595 -28.26 26.49 -9.46
N ASP A 596 -28.83 26.66 -8.27
CA ASP A 596 -29.02 27.97 -7.66
C ASP A 596 -27.78 28.49 -6.90
N GLU A 597 -27.83 29.73 -6.41
CA GLU A 597 -26.75 30.37 -5.64
C GLU A 597 -26.38 29.62 -4.34
N ARG A 598 -27.26 28.73 -3.86
CA ARG A 598 -27.04 27.90 -2.67
C ARG A 598 -26.57 26.48 -3.02
N GLY A 599 -26.27 26.22 -4.30
CA GLY A 599 -25.79 24.92 -4.78
C GLY A 599 -26.88 23.86 -4.90
N ARG A 600 -28.16 24.22 -4.85
CA ARG A 600 -29.27 23.25 -4.98
C ARG A 600 -29.55 22.99 -6.45
N ALA A 601 -29.64 21.73 -6.80
CA ALA A 601 -29.99 21.30 -8.15
C ALA A 601 -31.50 21.38 -8.39
N HIS A 602 -31.90 21.88 -9.55
CA HIS A 602 -33.29 21.97 -10.01
C HIS A 602 -33.42 21.30 -11.37
N THR A 603 -34.52 20.58 -11.59
CA THR A 603 -34.78 19.82 -12.83
C THR A 603 -36.00 20.38 -13.54
N ASP A 604 -35.83 20.79 -14.80
CA ASP A 604 -36.90 21.33 -15.64
C ASP A 604 -37.19 20.38 -16.82
N ASN A 605 -38.45 19.98 -17.00
CA ASN A 605 -38.86 19.13 -18.12
C ASN A 605 -39.08 19.96 -19.40
N ILE A 606 -38.35 19.63 -20.45
CA ILE A 606 -38.46 20.22 -21.80
C ILE A 606 -39.06 19.16 -22.71
N ARG A 607 -40.27 19.39 -23.23
CA ARG A 607 -40.91 18.50 -24.20
C ARG A 607 -40.77 19.04 -25.61
N ILE A 608 -40.25 18.22 -26.52
CA ILE A 608 -40.09 18.53 -27.94
C ILE A 608 -41.01 17.59 -28.72
N ARG A 609 -41.97 18.16 -29.45
CA ARG A 609 -42.77 17.40 -30.41
C ARG A 609 -41.97 17.19 -31.68
N LEU A 610 -41.83 15.94 -32.10
CA LEU A 610 -41.29 15.61 -33.41
C LEU A 610 -42.40 15.87 -34.43
N SER A 611 -42.28 16.94 -35.20
CA SER A 611 -43.18 17.16 -36.34
C SER A 611 -42.88 16.08 -37.39
N SER A 612 -43.89 15.26 -37.67
CA SER A 612 -43.93 14.25 -38.74
C SER A 612 -43.48 14.77 -40.10
#